data_AF-A0A0M2XNE3-F1
#
_entry.id   AF-A0A0M2XNE3-F1
#
_cell.length_a   1.000
_cell.length_b   1.000
_cell.length_c   1.000
_cell.angle_alpha   90.00
_cell.angle_beta   90.00
_cell.angle_gamma   90.00
#
_symmetry.space_group_name_H-M   'P 1'
#
loop_
_entity.id
_entity.type
_entity.pdbx_description
1 polymer ?
#
loop_
_entity_poly.entity_id
_entity_poly.type
_entity_poly.pdbx_seq_one_letter_code
_entity_poly.pdbx_strand_id
1 'polypeptide(L)'
;MRMLALIFMLFTMCSCRGNLELGYNEKMAKLFHSCREKLDESYGKLLEGEYDVDQSDYSYHMKLNEARGLSSYIKGLKCEASQLKHSKTAESFHIATVDYMTEIVDGYGVLLIKYINEQKKGARKSLMREITDEKEKIAALAESCLGHQIAFMNQAGIKVDSEIGK
;
A
#
# COMPACT_ATOMS: atom_id res chain seq x y z
N MET A 1 1.71 34.63 42.41
CA MET A 1 1.07 33.42 41.84
C MET A 1 0.54 33.63 40.41
N ARG A 2 1.35 34.13 39.46
CA ARG A 2 0.92 34.31 38.05
C ARG A 2 1.82 33.61 37.02
N MET A 3 3.04 33.21 37.38
CA MET A 3 3.96 32.49 36.47
C MET A 3 3.79 30.96 36.43
N LEU A 4 3.25 30.34 37.48
CA LEU A 4 3.07 28.88 37.53
C LEU A 4 1.93 28.36 36.62
N ALA A 5 0.96 29.20 36.29
CA ALA A 5 -0.15 28.83 35.41
C ALA A 5 0.23 28.77 33.92
N LEU A 6 1.28 29.49 33.51
CA LEU A 6 1.75 29.52 32.12
C LEU A 6 2.55 28.26 31.74
N ILE A 7 3.24 27.64 32.71
CA ILE A 7 4.03 26.43 32.48
C ILE A 7 3.11 25.21 32.30
N PHE A 8 1.97 25.15 32.99
CA PHE A 8 0.99 24.06 32.83
C PHE A 8 0.21 24.11 31.51
N MET A 9 0.02 25.29 30.89
CA MET A 9 -0.60 25.38 29.55
C MET A 9 0.32 24.95 28.40
N LEU A 10 1.64 24.99 28.59
CA LEU A 10 2.59 24.52 27.58
C LEU A 10 2.66 22.99 27.52
N PHE A 11 2.46 22.30 28.65
CA PHE A 11 2.50 20.84 28.69
C PHE A 11 1.22 20.15 28.17
N THR A 12 0.06 20.81 28.19
CA THR A 12 -1.18 20.24 27.66
C THR A 12 -1.30 20.36 26.13
N MET A 13 -0.62 21.31 25.50
CA MET A 13 -0.63 21.47 24.03
C MET A 13 0.33 20.53 23.28
N CYS A 14 1.28 19.89 23.97
CA CYS A 14 2.16 18.88 23.36
C CYS A 14 1.56 17.45 23.37
N SER A 15 0.54 17.18 24.19
CA SER A 15 0.02 15.82 24.38
C SER A 15 -1.02 15.36 23.36
N CYS A 16 -1.69 16.27 22.64
CA CYS A 16 -2.73 15.88 21.68
C CYS A 16 -2.17 15.58 20.28
N ARG A 17 -1.02 16.16 19.91
CA ARG A 17 -0.38 15.92 18.60
C ARG A 17 0.15 14.49 18.48
N GLY A 18 0.83 13.98 19.51
CA GLY A 18 1.40 12.63 19.49
C GLY A 18 0.35 11.53 19.23
N ASN A 19 -0.85 11.65 19.83
CA ASN A 19 -1.94 10.68 19.64
C ASN A 19 -2.54 10.73 18.23
N LEU A 20 -2.57 11.91 17.59
CA LEU A 20 -3.07 12.06 16.22
C LEU A 20 -2.08 11.52 15.19
N GLU A 21 -0.78 11.83 15.33
CA GLU A 21 0.25 11.32 14.43
C GLU A 21 0.41 9.79 14.57
N LEU A 22 0.34 9.27 15.80
CA LEU A 22 0.38 7.82 16.05
C LEU A 22 -0.84 7.12 15.44
N GLY A 23 -2.06 7.61 15.70
CA GLY A 23 -3.27 7.02 15.13
C GLY A 23 -3.32 7.11 13.61
N TYR A 24 -2.79 8.19 13.02
CA TYR A 24 -2.60 8.31 11.58
C TYR A 24 -1.61 7.25 11.07
N ASN A 25 -0.44 7.12 11.70
CA ASN A 25 0.58 6.14 11.33
C ASN A 25 0.01 4.73 11.32
N GLU A 26 -0.64 4.32 12.41
CA GLU A 26 -1.24 2.99 12.55
C GLU A 26 -2.25 2.71 11.44
N LYS A 27 -3.13 3.68 11.15
CA LYS A 27 -4.14 3.51 10.12
C LYS A 27 -3.54 3.43 8.73
N MET A 28 -2.61 4.33 8.40
CA MET A 28 -1.96 4.35 7.08
C MET A 28 -1.09 3.11 6.87
N ALA A 29 -0.33 2.69 7.88
CA ALA A 29 0.47 1.47 7.86
C ALA A 29 -0.39 0.23 7.67
N LYS A 30 -1.53 0.14 8.34
CA LYS A 30 -2.47 -0.98 8.16
C LYS A 30 -2.96 -1.07 6.71
N LEU A 31 -3.36 0.05 6.11
CA LEU A 31 -3.80 0.08 4.70
C LEU A 31 -2.67 -0.32 3.74
N PHE A 32 -1.45 0.18 3.99
CA PHE A 32 -0.26 -0.20 3.25
C PHE A 32 0.01 -1.72 3.33
N HIS A 33 0.00 -2.30 4.53
CA HIS A 33 0.24 -3.73 4.72
C HIS A 33 -0.83 -4.60 4.07
N SER A 34 -2.11 -4.27 4.24
CA SER A 34 -3.20 -5.01 3.58
C SER A 34 -3.10 -4.96 2.06
N CYS A 35 -2.66 -3.84 1.50
CA CYS A 35 -2.42 -3.70 0.07
C CYS A 35 -1.25 -4.60 -0.40
N ARG A 36 -0.14 -4.57 0.34
CA ARG A 36 1.04 -5.42 0.07
C ARG A 36 0.71 -6.90 0.13
N GLU A 37 0.06 -7.37 1.20
CA GLU A 37 -0.32 -8.77 1.36
C GLU A 37 -1.19 -9.26 0.20
N LYS A 38 -2.17 -8.45 -0.22
CA LYS A 38 -3.07 -8.83 -1.31
C LYS A 38 -2.37 -8.85 -2.67
N LEU A 39 -1.44 -7.93 -2.92
CA LEU A 39 -0.59 -7.94 -4.10
C LEU A 39 0.30 -9.18 -4.13
N ASP A 40 0.98 -9.49 -3.02
CA ASP A 40 1.90 -10.62 -2.93
C ASP A 40 1.14 -11.96 -3.09
N GLU A 41 -0.06 -12.10 -2.53
CA GLU A 41 -0.94 -13.25 -2.77
C GLU A 41 -1.26 -13.41 -4.26
N SER A 42 -1.67 -12.32 -4.93
CA SER A 42 -1.99 -12.36 -6.35
C SER A 42 -0.76 -12.68 -7.20
N TYR A 43 0.39 -12.10 -6.89
CA TYR A 43 1.61 -12.37 -7.62
C TYR A 43 2.10 -13.81 -7.43
N GLY A 44 1.95 -14.38 -6.23
CA GLY A 44 2.20 -15.80 -5.98
C GLY A 44 1.36 -16.71 -6.89
N LYS A 45 0.05 -16.45 -6.98
CA LYS A 45 -0.87 -17.17 -7.89
C LYS A 45 -0.45 -17.07 -9.36
N LEU A 46 0.04 -15.89 -9.78
CA LEU A 46 0.57 -15.70 -11.13
C LEU A 46 1.79 -16.58 -11.40
N LEU A 47 2.74 -16.63 -10.47
CA LEU A 47 3.96 -17.43 -10.59
C LEU A 47 3.67 -18.94 -10.57
N GLU A 48 2.63 -19.35 -9.86
CA GLU A 48 2.15 -20.74 -9.82
C GLU A 48 1.36 -21.15 -11.07
N GLY A 49 1.10 -20.21 -11.99
CA GLY A 49 0.37 -20.45 -13.24
C GLY A 49 -1.15 -20.52 -13.06
N GLU A 50 -1.70 -20.11 -11.90
CA GLU A 50 -3.16 -20.15 -11.68
C GLU A 50 -3.95 -19.25 -12.64
N TYR A 51 -3.28 -18.26 -13.22
CA TYR A 51 -3.86 -17.34 -14.21
C TYR A 51 -3.61 -17.78 -15.67
N ASP A 52 -2.94 -18.92 -15.89
CA ASP A 52 -2.67 -19.49 -17.22
C ASP A 52 -3.89 -20.25 -17.77
N VAL A 53 -5.04 -19.61 -17.75
CA VAL A 53 -6.33 -20.21 -18.11
C VAL A 53 -6.71 -19.89 -19.56
N ASP A 54 -7.22 -20.89 -20.28
CA ASP A 54 -7.79 -20.69 -21.61
C ASP A 54 -9.23 -20.19 -21.52
N GLN A 55 -9.66 -19.36 -22.46
CA GLN A 55 -11.02 -18.80 -22.50
C GLN A 55 -12.14 -19.86 -22.54
N SER A 56 -11.83 -21.07 -23.00
CA SER A 56 -12.77 -22.20 -23.02
C SER A 56 -12.87 -22.95 -21.69
N ASP A 57 -11.96 -22.68 -20.75
CA ASP A 57 -11.97 -23.29 -19.42
C ASP A 57 -13.05 -22.65 -18.55
N TYR A 58 -13.77 -23.46 -17.77
CA TYR A 58 -14.80 -22.99 -16.84
C TYR A 58 -14.23 -21.99 -15.81
N SER A 59 -12.94 -22.13 -15.47
CA SER A 59 -12.24 -21.31 -14.48
C SER A 59 -11.83 -19.94 -15.03
N TYR A 60 -11.89 -19.70 -16.34
CA TYR A 60 -11.48 -18.45 -16.97
C TYR A 60 -12.15 -17.21 -16.35
N HIS A 61 -13.48 -17.23 -16.28
CA HIS A 61 -14.25 -16.12 -15.74
C HIS A 61 -14.02 -15.94 -14.23
N MET A 62 -13.78 -17.02 -13.51
CA MET A 62 -13.44 -16.97 -12.09
C MET A 62 -12.11 -16.24 -11.89
N LYS A 63 -11.07 -16.64 -12.62
CA LYS A 63 -9.74 -16.01 -12.55
C LYS A 63 -9.73 -14.56 -13.00
N LEU A 64 -10.48 -14.23 -14.05
CA LEU A 64 -10.65 -12.83 -14.48
C LEU A 64 -11.35 -11.99 -13.41
N ASN A 65 -12.34 -12.54 -12.71
CA ASN A 65 -13.03 -11.85 -11.61
C ASN A 65 -12.15 -11.73 -10.36
N GLU A 66 -11.31 -12.71 -10.06
CA GLU A 66 -10.29 -12.60 -9.00
C GLU A 66 -9.32 -11.45 -9.26
N ALA A 67 -8.80 -11.33 -10.49
CA ALA A 67 -7.91 -10.23 -10.88
C ALA A 67 -8.59 -8.86 -10.80
N ARG A 68 -9.86 -8.76 -11.25
CA ARG A 68 -10.66 -7.53 -11.06
C ARG A 68 -10.91 -7.23 -9.59
N GLY A 69 -11.16 -8.25 -8.79
CA GLY A 69 -11.36 -8.17 -7.34
C GLY A 69 -10.15 -7.58 -6.62
N LEU A 70 -8.93 -7.93 -7.02
CA LEU A 70 -7.69 -7.31 -6.54
C LEU A 70 -7.71 -5.79 -6.77
N SER A 71 -7.88 -5.35 -8.02
CA SER A 71 -7.89 -3.92 -8.36
C SER A 71 -9.00 -3.17 -7.63
N SER A 72 -10.20 -3.75 -7.52
CA SER A 72 -11.31 -3.15 -6.76
C SER A 72 -11.01 -3.03 -5.28
N TYR A 73 -10.44 -4.08 -4.66
CA TYR A 73 -10.06 -4.07 -3.25
C TYR A 73 -9.02 -2.98 -2.96
N ILE A 74 -7.95 -2.94 -3.74
CA ILE A 74 -6.88 -1.95 -3.55
C ILE A 74 -7.36 -0.53 -3.87
N LYS A 75 -8.23 -0.35 -4.87
CA LYS A 75 -8.88 0.94 -5.12
C LYS A 75 -9.70 1.41 -3.91
N GLY A 76 -10.36 0.50 -3.21
CA GLY A 76 -11.05 0.78 -1.95
C GLY A 76 -10.09 1.26 -0.87
N LEU A 77 -8.99 0.52 -0.64
CA LEU A 77 -7.94 0.92 0.32
C LEU A 77 -7.32 2.26 -0.04
N LYS A 78 -7.04 2.51 -1.33
CA LYS A 78 -6.54 3.79 -1.83
C LYS A 78 -7.50 4.93 -1.53
N CYS A 79 -8.78 4.74 -1.81
CA CYS A 79 -9.79 5.76 -1.54
C CYS A 79 -9.83 6.12 -0.05
N GLU A 80 -9.78 5.10 0.82
CA GLU A 80 -9.70 5.32 2.26
C GLU A 80 -8.41 6.04 2.66
N ALA A 81 -7.26 5.61 2.12
CA ALA A 81 -5.96 6.21 2.39
C ALA A 81 -5.92 7.68 1.98
N SER A 82 -6.35 8.03 0.77
CA SER A 82 -6.38 9.41 0.24
C SER A 82 -7.31 10.34 1.03
N GLN A 83 -8.31 9.80 1.73
CA GLN A 83 -9.24 10.58 2.55
C GLN A 83 -8.77 10.74 4.01
N LEU A 84 -7.68 10.08 4.41
CA LEU A 84 -7.13 10.25 5.75
C LEU A 84 -6.62 11.67 5.95
N LYS A 85 -7.19 12.35 6.95
CA LYS A 85 -6.66 13.62 7.43
C LYS A 85 -5.27 13.39 8.01
N HIS A 86 -4.28 14.07 7.46
CA HIS A 86 -2.89 13.95 7.85
C HIS A 86 -2.31 15.34 8.17
N SER A 87 -1.21 15.35 8.92
CA SER A 87 -0.46 16.56 9.23
C SER A 87 0.51 16.92 8.12
N LYS A 88 1.08 18.12 8.17
CA LYS A 88 2.13 18.48 7.23
C LYS A 88 3.38 17.61 7.37
N THR A 89 3.65 17.13 8.59
CA THR A 89 4.74 16.21 8.90
C THR A 89 4.57 14.85 8.21
N ALA A 90 3.33 14.38 8.10
CA ALA A 90 3.00 13.09 7.48
C ALA A 90 2.87 13.14 5.94
N GLU A 91 2.91 14.32 5.32
CA GLU A 91 2.58 14.54 3.90
C GLU A 91 3.36 13.61 2.95
N SER A 92 4.69 13.54 3.08
CA SER A 92 5.49 12.71 2.17
C SER A 92 5.17 11.22 2.31
N PHE A 93 4.89 10.75 3.53
CA PHE A 93 4.45 9.37 3.75
C PHE A 93 3.06 9.13 3.16
N HIS A 94 2.14 10.10 3.29
CA HIS A 94 0.82 10.03 2.71
C HIS A 94 0.88 9.89 1.18
N ILE A 95 1.58 10.82 0.51
CA ILE A 95 1.72 10.86 -0.94
C ILE A 95 2.35 9.56 -1.44
N ALA A 96 3.50 9.16 -0.87
CA ALA A 96 4.20 7.96 -1.30
C ALA A 96 3.32 6.70 -1.21
N THR A 97 2.55 6.57 -0.14
CA THR A 97 1.66 5.42 0.06
C THR A 97 0.49 5.41 -0.92
N VAL A 98 -0.10 6.59 -1.22
CA VAL A 98 -1.17 6.70 -2.22
C VAL A 98 -0.66 6.42 -3.63
N ASP A 99 0.57 6.85 -3.95
CA ASP A 99 1.23 6.58 -5.23
C ASP A 99 1.52 5.09 -5.38
N TYR A 100 2.05 4.44 -4.33
CA TYR A 100 2.22 2.99 -4.27
C TYR A 100 0.91 2.23 -4.56
N MET A 101 -0.20 2.61 -3.90
CA MET A 101 -1.50 1.98 -4.16
C MET A 101 -2.04 2.28 -5.56
N THR A 102 -1.73 3.46 -6.10
CA THR A 102 -2.10 3.84 -7.48
C THR A 102 -1.39 2.95 -8.49
N GLU A 103 -0.09 2.74 -8.33
CA GLU A 103 0.69 1.91 -9.25
C GLU A 103 0.22 0.45 -9.27
N ILE A 104 -0.26 -0.06 -8.14
CA ILE A 104 -0.84 -1.41 -8.11
C ILE A 104 -2.15 -1.48 -8.91
N VAL A 105 -3.02 -0.48 -8.77
CA VAL A 105 -4.33 -0.50 -9.46
C VAL A 105 -4.17 -0.23 -10.95
N ASP A 106 -3.42 0.81 -11.29
CA ASP A 106 -3.35 1.38 -12.65
C ASP A 106 -2.21 0.75 -13.47
N GLY A 107 -1.20 0.17 -12.83
CA GLY A 107 -0.13 -0.62 -13.44
C GLY A 107 -0.39 -2.12 -13.35
N TYR A 108 -0.03 -2.74 -12.22
CA TYR A 108 -0.06 -4.21 -12.04
C TYR A 108 -1.43 -4.83 -12.35
N GLY A 109 -2.52 -4.29 -11.78
CA GLY A 109 -3.86 -4.85 -11.95
C GLY A 109 -4.34 -4.83 -13.40
N VAL A 110 -4.02 -3.77 -14.14
CA VAL A 110 -4.32 -3.67 -15.58
C VAL A 110 -3.54 -4.73 -16.37
N LEU A 111 -2.24 -4.88 -16.09
CA LEU A 111 -1.41 -5.87 -16.75
C LEU A 111 -1.86 -7.31 -16.46
N LEU A 112 -2.25 -7.62 -15.22
CA LEU A 112 -2.75 -8.94 -14.85
C LEU A 112 -4.05 -9.29 -15.60
N ILE A 113 -5.00 -8.35 -15.68
CA ILE A 113 -6.23 -8.55 -16.46
C ILE A 113 -5.89 -8.78 -17.94
N LYS A 114 -4.93 -8.02 -18.48
CA LYS A 114 -4.47 -8.19 -19.88
C LYS A 114 -3.84 -9.56 -20.09
N TYR A 115 -3.05 -10.05 -19.13
CA TYR A 115 -2.42 -11.37 -19.16
C TYR A 115 -3.44 -12.51 -19.25
N ILE A 116 -4.48 -12.48 -18.39
CA ILE A 116 -5.54 -13.50 -18.38
C ILE A 116 -6.32 -13.49 -19.71
N ASN A 117 -6.64 -12.31 -20.25
CA ASN A 117 -7.38 -12.19 -21.50
C ASN A 117 -6.56 -12.60 -22.74
N GLU A 118 -5.22 -12.50 -22.68
CA GLU A 118 -4.36 -12.88 -23.79
C GLU A 118 -4.35 -14.41 -23.97
N GLN A 119 -4.39 -14.90 -25.20
CA GLN A 119 -4.41 -16.34 -25.52
C GLN A 119 -3.22 -16.76 -26.38
N LYS A 120 -2.48 -15.81 -26.96
CA LYS A 120 -1.25 -16.07 -27.71
C LYS A 120 -0.08 -16.26 -26.74
N LYS A 121 0.49 -17.47 -26.72
CA LYS A 121 1.63 -17.85 -25.87
C LYS A 121 2.79 -16.85 -25.90
N GLY A 122 3.16 -16.36 -27.10
CA GLY A 122 4.24 -15.38 -27.24
C GLY A 122 3.93 -14.03 -26.58
N ALA A 123 2.69 -13.55 -26.69
CA ALA A 123 2.25 -12.31 -26.07
C ALA A 123 2.11 -12.45 -24.55
N ARG A 124 1.56 -13.58 -24.05
CA ARG A 124 1.57 -13.88 -22.59
C ARG A 124 2.98 -13.83 -22.01
N LYS A 125 3.98 -14.39 -22.70
CA LYS A 125 5.38 -14.33 -22.24
C LYS A 125 5.91 -12.89 -22.15
N SER A 126 5.52 -12.00 -23.06
CA SER A 126 5.86 -10.57 -22.96
C SER A 126 5.19 -9.94 -21.75
N LEU A 127 3.88 -10.18 -21.58
CA LEU A 127 3.10 -9.65 -20.47
C LEU A 127 3.62 -10.12 -19.11
N MET A 128 4.08 -11.37 -19.01
CA MET A 128 4.70 -11.87 -17.77
C MET A 128 5.95 -11.07 -17.39
N ARG A 129 6.76 -10.65 -18.38
CA ARG A 129 7.91 -9.76 -18.13
C ARG A 129 7.45 -8.38 -17.69
N GLU A 130 6.51 -7.78 -18.41
CA GLU A 130 5.94 -6.48 -18.05
C GLU A 130 5.37 -6.48 -16.62
N ILE A 131 4.66 -7.55 -16.22
CA ILE A 131 4.15 -7.70 -14.85
C ILE A 131 5.27 -7.83 -13.83
N THR A 132 6.35 -8.55 -14.17
CA THR A 132 7.50 -8.73 -13.28
C THR A 132 8.25 -7.41 -13.09
N ASP A 133 8.53 -6.68 -14.17
CA ASP A 133 9.15 -5.36 -14.11
C ASP A 133 8.29 -4.38 -13.31
N GLU A 134 6.96 -4.41 -13.49
CA GLU A 134 6.03 -3.59 -12.71
C GLU A 134 6.03 -3.99 -11.22
N LYS A 135 6.15 -5.28 -10.90
CA LYS A 135 6.27 -5.76 -9.51
C LYS A 135 7.55 -5.27 -8.84
N GLU A 136 8.67 -5.23 -9.58
CA GLU A 136 9.93 -4.67 -9.09
C GLU A 136 9.84 -3.17 -8.83
N LYS A 137 9.20 -2.43 -9.74
CA LYS A 137 8.91 -1.00 -9.54
C LYS A 137 8.04 -0.76 -8.31
N ILE A 138 6.99 -1.55 -8.13
CA ILE A 138 6.12 -1.48 -6.94
C ILE A 138 6.88 -1.82 -5.65
N ALA A 139 7.82 -2.77 -5.70
CA ALA A 139 8.69 -3.08 -4.56
C ALA A 139 9.57 -1.89 -4.17
N ALA A 140 10.15 -1.18 -5.14
CA ALA A 140 10.92 0.04 -4.89
C ALA A 140 10.04 1.16 -4.29
N LEU A 141 8.79 1.30 -4.74
CA LEU A 141 7.83 2.23 -4.13
C LEU A 141 7.50 1.84 -2.69
N ALA A 142 7.38 0.54 -2.39
CA ALA A 142 7.14 0.06 -1.03
C ALA A 142 8.31 0.41 -0.09
N GLU A 143 9.56 0.25 -0.54
CA GLU A 143 10.75 0.68 0.21
C GLU A 143 10.76 2.19 0.46
N SER A 144 10.40 2.97 -0.55
CA SER A 144 10.25 4.43 -0.42
C SER A 144 9.18 4.81 0.61
N CYS A 145 8.03 4.14 0.61
CA CYS A 145 6.97 4.35 1.60
C CYS A 145 7.49 4.13 3.03
N LEU A 146 8.24 3.05 3.27
CA LEU A 146 8.83 2.75 4.57
C LEU A 146 9.86 3.81 4.98
N GLY A 147 10.69 4.27 4.05
CA GLY A 147 11.62 5.38 4.30
C GLY A 147 10.90 6.66 4.73
N HIS A 148 9.81 7.02 4.05
CA HIS A 148 8.98 8.17 4.41
C HIS A 148 8.24 7.97 5.73
N GLN A 149 7.78 6.77 6.03
CA GLN A 149 7.14 6.43 7.31
C GLN A 149 8.11 6.64 8.48
N ILE A 150 9.33 6.13 8.37
CA ILE A 150 10.37 6.28 9.39
C ILE A 150 10.70 7.76 9.59
N ALA A 151 10.87 8.52 8.51
CA ALA A 151 11.14 9.95 8.58
C ALA A 151 10.00 10.71 9.27
N PHE A 152 8.75 10.39 8.92
CA PHE A 152 7.56 10.94 9.55
C PHE A 152 7.53 10.63 11.06
N MET A 153 7.69 9.36 11.44
CA MET A 153 7.66 8.94 12.85
C MET A 153 8.74 9.65 13.67
N ASN A 154 9.96 9.78 13.13
CA ASN A 154 11.05 10.50 13.76
C ASN A 154 10.72 11.98 13.95
N GLN A 155 10.15 12.65 12.95
CA GLN A 155 9.77 14.06 13.04
C GLN A 155 8.59 14.29 14.00
N ALA A 156 7.68 13.32 14.09
CA ALA A 156 6.55 13.35 15.02
C ALA A 156 6.93 12.99 16.46
N GLY A 157 8.18 12.57 16.71
CA GLY A 157 8.63 12.11 18.02
C GLY A 157 8.01 10.78 18.45
N ILE A 158 7.51 9.98 17.49
CA ILE A 158 6.96 8.65 17.73
C ILE A 158 8.12 7.67 17.83
N LYS A 159 8.30 7.07 19.01
CA LYS A 159 9.29 6.01 19.20
C LYS A 159 8.80 4.74 18.53
N VAL A 160 9.67 4.11 17.74
CA VAL A 160 9.48 2.72 17.33
C VAL A 160 9.88 1.88 18.55
N ASP A 161 8.92 1.28 19.25
CA ASP A 161 9.26 0.33 20.31
C ASP A 161 9.96 -0.86 19.65
N SER A 162 11.27 -0.96 19.83
CA SER A 162 12.12 -2.03 19.31
C SER A 162 11.99 -3.29 20.20
N GLU A 163 10.77 -3.70 20.54
CA GLU A 163 10.48 -4.92 21.31
C GLU A 163 9.60 -5.86 20.50
N ILE A 164 10.08 -6.25 19.32
CA ILE A 164 9.78 -7.56 18.73
C ILE A 164 11.14 -8.18 18.40
N GLY A 165 11.82 -8.64 19.44
CA GLY A 165 13.20 -9.08 19.35
C GLY A 165 13.72 -9.65 20.66
N LYS A 166 12.93 -10.49 21.33
CA LYS A 166 13.40 -11.50 22.28
C LYS A 166 12.50 -12.73 22.17
#